data_AF-A0A8T6V6C3-F1
#
_entry.id   AF-A0A8T6V6C3-F1
#
_cell.length_a   1.000
_cell.length_b   1.000
_cell.length_c   1.000
_cell.angle_alpha   90.00
_cell.angle_beta   90.00
_cell.angle_gamma   90.00
#
_symmetry.space_group_name_H-M   'P 1'
#
loop_
_entity.id
_entity.type
_entity.pdbx_description
1 polymer ?
#
loop_
_entity_poly.entity_id
_entity_poly.type
_entity_poly.pdbx_seq_one_letter_code
_entity_poly.pdbx_strand_id
1 'polypeptide(L)'
;MYSASTDKQAPPPNAGRYIRIGIVAIIAIAIVLIVGNQAVSLSMNVTEFEEQFTKPLYYSLVSAVILSSIALIRVNIGKRSSIFWYILNTAIGFLNKGPREPVAQNIPKFSDYRLGTVQFVLWQI
;
A
#
# COMPACT_ATOMS: atom_id res chain seq x y z
N MET A 1 -17.59 18.09 -62.49
CA MET A 1 -16.39 17.70 -61.71
C MET A 1 -16.18 18.76 -60.66
N TYR A 2 -16.11 18.42 -59.38
CA TYR A 2 -15.22 19.04 -58.38
C TYR A 2 -15.45 18.29 -57.06
N SER A 3 -14.56 17.34 -56.80
CA SER A 3 -14.45 16.64 -55.52
C SER A 3 -14.11 17.66 -54.44
N ALA A 4 -14.96 17.79 -53.43
CA ALA A 4 -14.57 18.40 -52.17
C ALA A 4 -13.51 17.49 -51.54
N SER A 5 -12.27 17.97 -51.52
CA SER A 5 -11.17 17.33 -50.82
C SER A 5 -11.56 17.21 -49.35
N THR A 6 -11.76 15.98 -48.88
CA THR A 6 -11.73 15.66 -47.46
C THR A 6 -10.37 16.07 -46.92
N ASP A 7 -10.29 17.30 -46.41
CA ASP A 7 -9.13 17.80 -45.69
C ASP A 7 -9.01 16.95 -44.42
N LYS A 8 -8.06 16.01 -44.44
CA LYS A 8 -7.73 15.16 -43.30
C LYS A 8 -7.06 16.04 -42.26
N GLN A 9 -7.86 16.76 -41.49
CA GLN A 9 -7.39 17.52 -40.35
C GLN A 9 -6.86 16.53 -39.33
N ALA A 10 -5.53 16.42 -39.24
CA ALA A 10 -4.86 15.57 -38.27
C ALA A 10 -5.35 15.98 -36.86
N PRO A 11 -5.75 15.02 -36.01
CA PRO A 11 -6.29 15.33 -34.70
C PRO A 11 -5.27 16.16 -33.89
N PRO A 12 -5.73 17.16 -33.11
CA PRO A 12 -4.84 18.07 -32.39
C PRO A 12 -3.87 17.28 -31.52
N PRO A 13 -2.57 17.64 -31.51
CA PRO A 13 -1.58 16.96 -30.68
C PRO A 13 -2.05 16.89 -29.23
N ASN A 14 -2.01 15.70 -28.64
CA ASN A 14 -2.42 15.47 -27.25
C ASN A 14 -1.39 16.06 -26.27
N ALA A 15 -1.20 17.39 -26.27
CA ALA A 15 -0.23 18.12 -25.46
C ALA A 15 -0.33 17.78 -23.96
N GLY A 16 -1.56 17.61 -23.45
CA GLY A 16 -1.80 17.20 -22.06
C GLY A 16 -1.23 15.81 -21.72
N ARG A 17 -1.15 14.88 -22.69
CA ARG A 17 -0.52 13.57 -22.48
C ARG A 17 1.00 13.70 -22.38
N TYR A 18 1.63 14.51 -23.23
CA TYR A 18 3.07 14.76 -23.18
C TYR A 18 3.49 15.50 -21.89
N ILE A 19 2.71 16.47 -21.44
CA ILE A 19 2.95 17.15 -20.15
C ILE A 19 2.86 16.16 -18.97
N ARG A 20 1.84 15.30 -18.95
CA ARG A 20 1.72 14.25 -17.91
C ARG A 20 2.92 13.29 -17.91
N ILE A 21 3.37 12.86 -19.09
CA ILE A 21 4.54 11.99 -19.21
C ILE A 21 5.80 12.72 -18.73
N GLY A 22 5.98 13.99 -19.10
CA GLY A 22 7.09 14.83 -18.63
C GLY A 22 7.11 14.96 -17.10
N ILE A 23 5.96 15.20 -16.47
CA ILE A 23 5.85 15.25 -15.01
C ILE A 23 6.25 13.93 -14.37
N VAL A 24 5.73 12.80 -14.88
CA VAL A 24 6.09 11.47 -14.37
C VAL A 24 7.58 11.19 -14.52
N ALA A 25 8.18 11.58 -15.65
CA ALA A 25 9.62 11.43 -15.88
C ALA A 25 10.45 12.25 -14.89
N ILE A 26 10.07 13.51 -14.64
CA ILE A 26 10.75 14.36 -13.66
C ILE A 26 10.65 13.78 -12.25
N ILE A 27 9.46 13.30 -11.85
CA ILE A 27 9.26 12.65 -10.55
C ILE A 27 10.16 11.40 -10.43
N ALA A 28 10.22 10.57 -11.47
CA ALA A 28 11.06 9.39 -11.48
C ALA A 28 12.55 9.74 -11.30
N ILE A 29 13.02 10.76 -12.03
CA ILE A 29 14.40 11.26 -11.89
C ILE A 29 14.65 11.76 -10.46
N ALA A 30 13.74 12.56 -9.91
CA ALA A 30 13.86 13.08 -8.55
C ALA A 30 13.94 11.95 -7.51
N ILE A 31 13.11 10.91 -7.65
CA ILE A 31 13.16 9.72 -6.77
C ILE A 31 14.52 9.06 -6.86
N VAL A 32 15.05 8.82 -8.06
CA VAL A 32 16.37 8.18 -8.24
C VAL A 32 17.48 9.00 -7.59
N LEU A 33 17.46 10.33 -7.75
CA LEU A 33 18.47 11.21 -7.14
C LEU A 33 18.41 11.19 -5.62
N ILE A 34 17.20 11.28 -5.04
CA ILE A 34 17.01 11.25 -3.59
C ILE A 34 17.42 9.88 -3.04
N VAL A 35 16.89 8.79 -3.59
CA VAL A 35 17.20 7.42 -3.13
C VAL A 35 18.68 7.12 -3.31
N GLY A 36 19.29 7.53 -4.43
CA GLY A 36 20.71 7.35 -4.71
C GLY A 36 21.59 8.05 -3.67
N ASN A 37 21.30 9.31 -3.36
CA ASN A 37 22.02 10.06 -2.32
C ASN A 37 21.90 9.39 -0.94
N GLN A 38 20.70 8.96 -0.57
CA GLN A 38 20.48 8.24 0.69
C GLN A 38 21.19 6.89 0.73
N ALA A 39 21.22 6.16 -0.39
CA ALA A 39 21.90 4.88 -0.50
C ALA A 39 23.42 5.02 -0.36
N VAL A 40 24.02 6.04 -0.95
CA VAL A 40 25.46 6.32 -0.79
C VAL A 40 25.78 6.63 0.68
N SER A 41 25.03 7.55 1.30
CA SER A 41 25.23 7.88 2.72
C SER A 41 25.07 6.66 3.63
N LEU A 42 24.05 5.83 3.38
CA LEU A 42 23.85 4.58 4.09
C LEU A 42 25.04 3.63 3.90
N SER A 43 25.50 3.46 2.67
CA SER A 43 26.62 2.54 2.36
C SER A 43 27.91 2.98 3.05
N MET A 44 28.22 4.28 3.04
CA MET A 44 29.37 4.84 3.75
C MET A 44 29.26 4.58 5.25
N ASN A 45 28.09 4.82 5.84
CA ASN A 45 27.88 4.58 7.27
C ASN A 45 28.01 3.11 7.66
N VAL A 46 27.50 2.19 6.83
CA VAL A 46 27.62 0.74 7.05
C VAL A 46 29.07 0.29 6.96
N THR A 47 29.83 0.75 5.97
CA THR A 47 31.23 0.34 5.77
C THR A 47 32.18 0.97 6.79
N GLU A 48 31.97 2.22 7.19
CA GLU A 48 32.88 2.93 8.11
C GLU A 48 32.58 2.65 9.59
N PHE A 49 31.30 2.53 9.95
CA PHE A 49 30.87 2.45 11.36
C PHE A 49 30.21 1.11 11.71
N GLU A 50 30.26 0.11 10.82
CA GLU A 50 29.76 -1.27 10.94
C GLU A 50 28.90 -1.52 12.19
N GLU A 51 29.52 -1.86 13.32
CA GLU A 51 28.80 -2.19 14.56
C GLU A 51 28.04 -1.02 15.18
N GLN A 52 28.61 0.19 15.18
CA GLN A 52 28.03 1.38 15.79
C GLN A 52 26.81 1.89 15.00
N PHE A 53 26.80 1.70 13.67
CA PHE A 53 25.66 2.07 12.82
C PHE A 53 24.65 0.93 12.68
N THR A 54 25.11 -0.31 12.48
CA THR A 54 24.26 -1.45 12.13
C THR A 54 23.52 -2.02 13.33
N LYS A 55 24.12 -2.06 14.54
CA LYS A 55 23.44 -2.63 15.72
C LYS A 55 22.16 -1.86 16.09
N PRO A 56 22.17 -0.52 16.26
CA PRO A 56 20.95 0.23 16.56
C PRO A 56 19.89 0.10 15.45
N LEU A 57 20.32 0.16 14.19
CA LEU A 57 19.43 0.03 13.04
C LEU A 57 18.78 -1.36 12.97
N TYR A 58 19.55 -2.43 13.21
CA TYR A 58 19.06 -3.80 13.26
C TYR A 58 18.03 -3.98 14.38
N TYR A 59 18.35 -3.61 15.62
CA TYR A 59 17.43 -3.76 16.74
C TYR A 59 16.19 -2.87 16.60
N SER A 60 16.31 -1.69 16.00
CA SER A 60 15.17 -0.83 15.67
C SER A 60 14.24 -1.50 14.66
N LEU A 61 14.77 -2.05 13.56
CA LEU A 61 13.96 -2.74 12.56
C LEU A 61 13.29 -3.99 13.12
N VAL A 62 14.05 -4.82 13.86
CA VAL A 62 13.52 -6.03 14.48
C VAL A 62 12.42 -5.70 15.50
N SER A 63 12.66 -4.72 16.38
CA SER A 63 11.64 -4.29 17.35
C SER A 63 10.42 -3.69 16.66
N ALA A 64 10.58 -2.90 15.59
CA ALA A 64 9.48 -2.36 14.81
C ALA A 64 8.63 -3.47 14.17
N VAL A 65 9.26 -4.49 13.58
CA VAL A 65 8.55 -5.65 13.00
C VAL A 65 7.80 -6.42 14.08
N ILE A 66 8.43 -6.68 15.23
CA ILE A 66 7.80 -7.38 16.35
C ILE A 66 6.60 -6.59 16.89
N LEU A 67 6.77 -5.29 17.21
CA LEU A 67 5.68 -4.44 17.71
C LEU A 67 4.57 -4.28 16.68
N SER A 68 4.90 -4.10 15.41
CA SER A 68 3.90 -4.02 14.33
C SER A 68 3.11 -5.32 14.21
N SER A 69 3.76 -6.47 14.35
CA SER A 69 3.08 -7.78 14.32
C SER A 69 2.10 -7.93 15.48
N ILE A 70 2.52 -7.54 16.68
CA ILE A 70 1.64 -7.51 17.88
C ILE A 70 0.48 -6.54 17.65
N ALA A 71 0.74 -5.35 17.13
CA ALA A 71 -0.28 -4.34 16.86
C ALA A 71 -1.31 -4.79 15.80
N LEU A 72 -0.89 -5.58 14.80
CA LEU A 72 -1.77 -6.12 13.77
C LEU A 72 -2.80 -7.09 14.35
N ILE A 73 -2.35 -7.95 15.26
CA ILE A 73 -3.18 -8.97 15.93
C ILE A 73 -4.06 -8.34 17.00
N ARG A 74 -3.57 -7.27 17.65
CA ARG A 74 -4.24 -6.58 18.74
C ARG A 74 -5.70 -6.25 18.41
N VAL A 75 -6.56 -6.49 19.40
CA VAL A 75 -7.98 -6.15 19.32
C VAL A 75 -8.24 -4.76 19.93
N ASN A 76 -9.04 -3.95 19.24
CA ASN A 76 -9.59 -2.72 19.79
C ASN A 76 -10.69 -3.05 20.79
N ILE A 77 -10.41 -2.84 22.08
CA ILE A 77 -11.34 -3.15 23.18
C ILE A 77 -12.61 -2.31 23.10
N GLY A 78 -12.50 -1.00 22.82
CA GLY A 78 -13.65 -0.09 22.80
C GLY A 78 -14.65 -0.38 21.67
N LYS A 79 -14.15 -0.81 20.51
CA LYS A 79 -15.00 -1.16 19.35
C LYS A 79 -15.22 -2.67 19.18
N ARG A 80 -14.54 -3.52 19.96
CA ARG A 80 -14.47 -4.98 19.79
C ARG A 80 -14.13 -5.36 18.33
N SER A 81 -13.17 -4.68 17.74
CA SER A 81 -12.77 -4.92 16.34
C SER A 81 -11.26 -5.14 16.24
N SER A 82 -10.83 -5.98 15.31
CA SER A 82 -9.42 -6.23 15.03
C SER A 82 -9.18 -6.16 13.53
N ILE A 83 -8.06 -5.55 13.14
CA ILE A 83 -7.66 -5.43 11.74
C ILE A 83 -7.37 -6.81 11.17
N PHE A 84 -6.65 -7.67 11.92
CA PHE A 84 -6.38 -9.04 11.53
C PHE A 84 -7.66 -9.82 11.19
N TRP A 85 -8.62 -9.79 12.11
CA TRP A 85 -9.87 -10.52 11.93
C TRP A 85 -10.78 -9.96 10.85
N TYR A 86 -10.77 -8.64 10.68
CA TYR A 86 -11.45 -8.01 9.57
C TYR A 86 -10.89 -8.48 8.22
N ILE A 87 -9.55 -8.52 8.09
CA ILE A 87 -8.87 -9.02 6.88
C ILE A 87 -9.21 -10.49 6.66
N LEU A 88 -9.17 -11.33 7.71
CA LEU A 88 -9.48 -12.76 7.60
C LEU A 88 -10.94 -12.99 7.19
N ASN A 89 -11.90 -12.30 7.82
CA ASN A 89 -13.31 -12.37 7.45
C ASN A 89 -13.56 -11.90 6.01
N THR A 90 -12.86 -10.84 5.59
CA THR A 90 -12.92 -10.34 4.22
C THR A 90 -12.35 -11.36 3.22
N ALA A 91 -11.20 -11.97 3.53
CA ALA A 91 -10.57 -12.97 2.68
C ALA A 91 -11.42 -14.24 2.53
N ILE A 92 -11.97 -14.77 3.63
CA ILE A 92 -12.92 -15.90 3.60
C ILE A 92 -14.16 -15.52 2.79
N GLY A 93 -14.68 -14.30 3.01
CA GLY A 93 -15.81 -13.77 2.27
C GLY A 93 -15.53 -13.67 0.78
N PHE A 94 -14.30 -13.43 0.34
CA PHE A 94 -13.89 -13.48 -1.07
C PHE A 94 -13.78 -14.90 -1.63
N LEU A 95 -13.25 -15.84 -0.85
CA LEU A 95 -13.07 -17.24 -1.26
C LEU A 95 -14.40 -17.99 -1.40
N ASN A 96 -15.40 -17.64 -0.58
CA ASN A 96 -16.72 -18.27 -0.59
C ASN A 96 -17.69 -17.71 -1.65
N LYS A 97 -17.25 -16.79 -2.55
CA LYS A 97 -18.15 -16.19 -3.55
C LYS A 97 -18.34 -17.08 -4.76
N GLY A 98 -19.59 -17.18 -5.22
CA GLY A 98 -19.91 -17.70 -6.54
C GLY A 98 -19.56 -16.70 -7.66
N PRO A 99 -19.42 -17.13 -8.93
CA PRO A 99 -18.94 -16.29 -10.05
C PRO A 99 -19.78 -15.06 -10.40
N ARG A 100 -20.96 -14.87 -9.78
CA ARG A 100 -21.96 -13.85 -10.16
C ARG A 100 -22.38 -12.92 -9.03
N GLU A 101 -21.75 -12.99 -7.86
CA GLU A 101 -22.12 -12.12 -6.73
C GLU A 101 -21.35 -10.79 -6.72
N PRO A 102 -22.05 -9.64 -6.55
CA PRO A 102 -21.40 -8.34 -6.49
C PRO A 102 -20.54 -8.21 -5.22
N VAL A 103 -19.26 -7.81 -5.40
CA VAL A 103 -18.25 -7.72 -4.35
C VAL A 103 -18.67 -6.83 -3.17
N ALA A 104 -19.46 -5.79 -3.45
CA ALA A 104 -19.84 -4.75 -2.49
C ALA A 104 -20.94 -5.15 -1.49
N GLN A 105 -21.73 -6.21 -1.76
CA GLN A 105 -22.84 -6.59 -0.86
C GLN A 105 -22.37 -7.41 0.35
N ASN A 106 -21.29 -8.17 0.21
CA ASN A 106 -20.87 -9.17 1.20
C ASN A 106 -19.62 -8.78 2.02
N ILE A 107 -19.06 -7.58 1.82
CA ILE A 107 -17.88 -7.11 2.59
C ILE A 107 -18.31 -5.96 3.51
N PRO A 108 -18.37 -6.16 4.84
CA PRO A 108 -18.70 -5.09 5.77
C PRO A 108 -17.62 -4.02 5.75
N LYS A 109 -17.99 -2.75 5.99
CA LYS A 109 -17.00 -1.68 6.21
C LYS A 109 -16.26 -1.94 7.54
N PHE A 110 -14.97 -1.61 7.60
CA PHE A 110 -14.18 -1.78 8.83
C PHE A 110 -14.77 -1.04 10.04
N SER A 111 -15.42 0.11 9.83
CA SER A 111 -16.09 0.88 10.89
C SER A 111 -17.21 0.11 11.60
N ASP A 112 -17.88 -0.76 10.85
CA ASP A 112 -19.09 -1.45 11.28
C ASP A 112 -18.79 -2.90 11.71
N TYR A 113 -17.57 -3.37 11.41
CA TYR A 113 -17.09 -4.68 11.80
C TYR A 113 -16.93 -4.81 13.30
N ARG A 114 -17.53 -5.85 13.87
CA ARG A 114 -17.43 -6.22 15.29
C ARG A 114 -17.18 -7.71 15.41
N LEU A 115 -16.27 -8.07 16.31
CA LEU A 115 -15.98 -9.45 16.68
C LEU A 115 -17.12 -10.03 17.52
N GLY A 116 -17.39 -11.32 17.36
CA GLY A 116 -18.26 -12.05 18.26
C GLY A 116 -17.66 -12.06 19.68
N THR A 117 -18.52 -12.04 20.70
CA THR A 117 -18.09 -11.98 22.11
C THR A 117 -17.14 -13.12 22.50
N VAL A 118 -17.41 -14.34 22.05
CA VAL A 118 -16.56 -15.51 22.33
C VAL A 118 -15.18 -15.36 21.68
N GLN A 119 -15.16 -14.96 20.41
CA GLN A 119 -13.93 -14.72 19.65
C GLN A 119 -13.11 -13.58 20.26
N PHE A 120 -13.77 -12.53 20.77
CA PHE A 120 -13.13 -11.43 21.45
C PHE A 120 -12.45 -11.89 22.75
N VAL A 121 -13.14 -12.67 23.59
CA VAL A 121 -12.63 -13.17 24.87
C VAL A 121 -11.48 -14.16 24.67
N LEU A 122 -11.57 -15.07 23.70
CA LEU A 122 -10.49 -15.99 23.36
C LEU A 122 -9.21 -15.26 22.92
N TRP A 123 -9.34 -14.06 22.36
CA TRP A 123 -8.20 -13.23 21.98
C TRP A 123 -7.66 -12.32 23.10
N GLN A 124 -8.29 -12.35 24.29
CA GLN A 124 -7.75 -11.66 25.47
C GLN A 124 -6.87 -12.57 26.35
N ILE A 125 -6.94 -13.89 26.15
CA ILE A 125 -6.22 -14.93 26.93
C ILE A 125 -5.01 -15.39 26.14
#